data_AF-A0A2B7WF98-F1
#
_entry.id   AF-A0A2B7WF98-F1
#
_cell.length_a   1.000
_cell.length_b   1.000
_cell.length_c   1.000
_cell.angle_alpha   90.00
_cell.angle_beta   90.00
_cell.angle_gamma   90.00
#
_symmetry.space_group_name_H-M   'P 1'
#
loop_
_entity.id
_entity.type
_entity.pdbx_description
1 polymer ?
#
loop_
_entity_poly.entity_id
_entity_poly.type
_entity_poly.pdbx_seq_one_letter_code
_entity_poly.pdbx_strand_id
1 'polypeptide(L)'
;MGPYHQARQSDKDGEKQEYARAEHDKMTQLPLSAHLPRVKEQEDGLHVGSGHGGLYMKHRPHCRSLLFFYLGVLLFSAVGAVYHEGPESTPESRQGVYFVPRKDTVDHYHIDPTTVWKTVTTTVTVPASAAATASAGGADSSTDSFVTSILPSSGRIPPSFYGTCPSPPDPSPSPSPPTPEPPTPEPPTPEPPSPSPPGNNMSNPEGFKSIVYFVNWAIYGRNYNPQDLPAAKLTHVLYAFANVRPETGEVYLSDPWSDTDKHYPTDSWNDVGNNVYGCVKQLFLLKKKNRNMKILLSIGGWTYSSNFPKAASTPAGRTKFADTATKLMLDMGFDGLDVDWEYPKNDEEAKNFVELLKVTREKLDSIAKDRKFLLTIACPAGPQNFEKLRLKEMTPYLDFYNLMAYDYSGSWDKIAGHQSNIEVSKSNPNATPFSTKAALDHYLGVGGVPPSKMILGMPLYGRAFANTDGPGTPFQGNGGSGSFEPGIWDYKVLPKQGAVEKLESLGKDGCGASWSYDGSSRTMISYDTVAMVEEKTKYIIDKGLGGGMWWEASGDRDPRSAEKANGSLIGTFIEGVGGKLEKQENALSFPESQYDNLKAQFPNE
;
A
#
# COMPACT_ATOMS: atom_id res chain seq x y z
N MET A 1 57.21 -7.92 -6.91
CA MET A 1 58.19 -8.91 -7.40
C MET A 1 57.52 -9.63 -8.57
N GLY A 2 58.00 -9.40 -9.80
CA GLY A 2 57.53 -10.13 -11.01
C GLY A 2 58.21 -11.50 -11.13
N PRO A 3 58.46 -12.03 -12.35
CA PRO A 3 57.84 -11.75 -13.67
C PRO A 3 57.50 -13.07 -14.43
N TYR A 4 56.81 -13.08 -15.58
CA TYR A 4 57.33 -13.25 -16.97
C TYR A 4 56.22 -13.99 -17.78
N HIS A 5 55.94 -13.84 -19.09
CA HIS A 5 56.74 -13.42 -20.25
C HIS A 5 55.85 -12.89 -21.41
N GLN A 6 56.28 -11.79 -22.05
CA GLN A 6 55.96 -11.33 -23.42
C GLN A 6 56.76 -12.17 -24.46
N ALA A 7 56.64 -12.13 -25.80
CA ALA A 7 56.30 -11.08 -26.79
C ALA A 7 56.08 -11.73 -28.21
N ARG A 8 55.23 -11.18 -29.12
CA ARG A 8 55.52 -10.36 -30.36
C ARG A 8 56.39 -11.03 -31.46
N GLN A 9 56.25 -10.85 -32.79
CA GLN A 9 55.37 -10.13 -33.75
C GLN A 9 55.93 -10.31 -35.20
N SER A 10 55.17 -9.92 -36.24
CA SER A 10 55.48 -9.68 -37.69
C SER A 10 55.47 -10.92 -38.65
N ASP A 11 54.96 -10.90 -39.89
CA ASP A 11 54.70 -9.85 -40.91
C ASP A 11 53.70 -10.33 -42.02
N LYS A 12 52.90 -9.40 -42.60
CA LYS A 12 52.51 -9.17 -44.05
C LYS A 12 51.84 -10.29 -44.91
N ASP A 13 50.90 -10.10 -45.87
CA ASP A 13 50.33 -8.97 -46.67
C ASP A 13 49.01 -9.39 -47.40
N GLY A 14 48.17 -8.41 -47.82
CA GLY A 14 47.17 -8.44 -48.94
C GLY A 14 45.69 -8.77 -48.59
N GLU A 15 44.62 -8.07 -48.99
CA GLU A 15 44.28 -7.18 -50.12
C GLU A 15 43.06 -6.23 -49.81
N LYS A 16 43.06 -5.01 -50.41
CA LYS A 16 41.98 -4.19 -51.07
C LYS A 16 40.62 -3.97 -50.35
N GLN A 17 39.92 -2.82 -50.35
CA GLN A 17 39.93 -1.50 -51.02
C GLN A 17 38.95 -0.57 -50.21
N GLU A 18 39.42 0.53 -49.61
CA GLU A 18 39.18 1.98 -49.91
C GLU A 18 37.76 2.56 -49.62
N TYR A 19 37.50 3.36 -48.56
CA TYR A 19 37.87 4.74 -48.16
C TYR A 19 37.18 5.90 -48.92
N ALA A 20 36.49 6.81 -48.20
CA ALA A 20 36.90 8.23 -48.07
C ALA A 20 35.93 9.09 -47.22
N ARG A 21 36.54 9.93 -46.37
CA ARG A 21 36.02 11.10 -45.64
C ARG A 21 36.57 12.36 -46.34
N ALA A 22 35.80 13.45 -46.40
CA ALA A 22 36.22 14.85 -46.58
C ALA A 22 34.93 15.71 -46.49
N GLU A 23 34.74 16.74 -45.66
CA GLU A 23 35.32 18.10 -45.62
C GLU A 23 34.08 19.02 -45.44
N HIS A 24 34.09 20.01 -44.54
CA HIS A 24 33.42 21.29 -44.82
C HIS A 24 33.78 22.39 -43.81
N ASP A 25 34.43 23.44 -44.31
CA ASP A 25 34.42 24.77 -43.70
C ASP A 25 34.49 25.88 -44.79
N LYS A 26 33.75 26.97 -44.57
CA LYS A 26 33.71 28.30 -45.25
C LYS A 26 33.05 28.48 -46.64
N MET A 27 31.96 29.28 -46.70
CA MET A 27 31.95 30.68 -47.24
C MET A 27 30.56 31.37 -47.17
N THR A 28 30.63 32.69 -47.13
CA THR A 28 29.65 33.78 -46.91
C THR A 28 28.77 34.16 -48.12
N GLN A 29 27.50 34.55 -47.91
CA GLN A 29 26.82 35.80 -48.35
C GLN A 29 25.27 35.68 -48.45
N LEU A 30 24.60 36.77 -48.06
CA LEU A 30 23.16 37.12 -47.90
C LEU A 30 22.35 37.16 -49.25
N PRO A 31 20.97 37.25 -49.28
CA PRO A 31 20.14 38.22 -48.52
C PRO A 31 18.72 37.82 -48.03
N LEU A 32 18.18 38.77 -47.24
CA LEU A 32 16.89 38.88 -46.53
C LEU A 32 15.59 38.52 -47.30
N SER A 33 14.56 38.07 -46.55
CA SER A 33 13.27 38.79 -46.39
C SER A 33 12.34 38.19 -45.29
N ALA A 34 11.88 39.07 -44.38
CA ALA A 34 10.55 39.20 -43.70
C ALA A 34 9.86 37.99 -43.01
N HIS A 35 9.14 38.09 -41.87
CA HIS A 35 8.65 39.18 -41.01
C HIS A 35 8.11 38.56 -39.69
N LEU A 36 8.39 39.17 -38.53
CA LEU A 36 7.62 39.03 -37.27
C LEU A 36 7.51 40.43 -36.63
N PRO A 37 6.35 40.86 -36.11
CA PRO A 37 6.21 42.19 -35.52
C PRO A 37 6.46 42.21 -34.00
N ARG A 38 7.18 43.25 -33.54
CA ARG A 38 7.20 43.78 -32.17
C ARG A 38 6.99 45.30 -32.24
N VAL A 39 6.12 45.83 -31.38
CA VAL A 39 5.88 47.26 -31.12
C VAL A 39 6.57 47.56 -29.78
N LYS A 40 7.73 48.24 -29.75
CA LYS A 40 8.00 49.69 -29.53
C LYS A 40 7.58 50.25 -28.17
N GLU A 41 8.58 50.48 -27.32
CA GLU A 41 8.66 51.59 -26.36
C GLU A 41 9.73 52.58 -26.85
N GLN A 42 9.51 53.87 -26.62
CA GLN A 42 10.35 54.99 -27.04
C GLN A 42 10.67 55.84 -25.80
N GLU A 43 11.96 56.08 -25.57
CA GLU A 43 12.50 57.02 -24.58
C GLU A 43 12.42 58.47 -25.07
N ASP A 44 12.51 59.43 -24.15
CA ASP A 44 13.35 60.64 -24.29
C ASP A 44 13.50 61.39 -22.96
N GLY A 45 14.71 61.89 -22.64
CA GLY A 45 14.86 63.15 -21.89
C GLY A 45 15.97 63.33 -20.82
N LEU A 46 17.20 63.66 -21.28
CA LEU A 46 18.15 64.69 -20.77
C LEU A 46 18.88 64.63 -19.38
N HIS A 47 20.19 64.33 -19.50
CA HIS A 47 21.47 64.91 -19.00
C HIS A 47 21.69 66.10 -18.00
N VAL A 48 22.91 66.03 -17.39
CA VAL A 48 23.85 67.02 -16.74
C VAL A 48 23.67 67.27 -15.22
N GLY A 49 24.66 67.29 -14.31
CA GLY A 49 26.13 67.25 -14.29
C GLY A 49 26.69 67.40 -12.85
N SER A 50 28.01 67.27 -12.68
CA SER A 50 28.79 67.05 -11.45
C SER A 50 29.30 68.29 -10.66
N GLY A 51 29.65 68.14 -9.36
CA GLY A 51 30.88 68.77 -8.78
C GLY A 51 30.88 69.39 -7.36
N HIS A 52 31.45 68.65 -6.39
CA HIS A 52 32.36 69.01 -5.25
C HIS A 52 32.26 70.31 -4.39
N GLY A 53 32.18 70.12 -3.05
CA GLY A 53 33.18 70.61 -2.08
C GLY A 53 32.83 71.76 -1.09
N GLY A 54 32.92 71.50 0.23
CA GLY A 54 33.34 72.51 1.25
C GLY A 54 32.46 72.72 2.50
N LEU A 55 33.03 72.44 3.68
CA LEU A 55 32.50 72.53 5.06
C LEU A 55 31.87 73.87 5.49
N TYR A 56 30.82 73.82 6.34
CA TYR A 56 30.75 74.52 7.65
C TYR A 56 29.71 73.87 8.58
N MET A 57 30.05 73.76 9.87
CA MET A 57 29.29 73.12 10.96
C MET A 57 28.06 73.91 11.45
N LYS A 58 27.17 73.19 12.16
CA LYS A 58 26.08 73.60 13.07
C LYS A 58 24.75 74.03 12.43
N HIS A 59 23.83 73.09 12.26
CA HIS A 59 22.74 72.82 13.22
C HIS A 59 21.71 71.81 12.65
N ARG A 60 21.29 70.87 13.52
CA ARG A 60 20.12 69.96 13.46
C ARG A 60 20.30 68.63 12.71
N PRO A 61 19.98 67.48 13.34
CA PRO A 61 20.31 66.16 12.81
C PRO A 61 19.23 65.60 11.88
N HIS A 62 19.70 64.64 11.06
CA HIS A 62 19.01 63.96 9.98
C HIS A 62 17.81 63.07 10.36
N CYS A 63 16.94 62.95 9.35
CA CYS A 63 16.15 61.79 8.97
C CYS A 63 16.75 60.41 9.33
N ARG A 64 15.88 59.47 9.69
CA ARG A 64 15.44 58.38 8.81
C ARG A 64 14.32 57.59 9.47
N SER A 65 13.28 57.30 8.70
CA SER A 65 12.31 56.24 9.00
C SER A 65 13.05 54.93 9.26
N LEU A 66 12.78 54.32 10.41
CA LEU A 66 12.41 52.91 10.53
C LEU A 66 11.95 52.61 11.97
N LEU A 67 10.82 51.91 12.07
CA LEU A 67 10.43 50.97 13.13
C LEU A 67 9.97 51.47 14.53
N PHE A 68 9.06 50.66 15.08
CA PHE A 68 8.62 50.46 16.47
C PHE A 68 7.27 51.05 16.96
N PHE A 69 6.32 50.11 17.15
CA PHE A 69 5.57 49.78 18.38
C PHE A 69 4.84 50.86 19.20
N TYR A 70 3.57 50.59 19.51
CA TYR A 70 2.87 50.73 20.81
C TYR A 70 1.55 49.95 20.66
N LEU A 71 1.23 48.82 21.32
CA LEU A 71 1.20 48.40 22.72
C LEU A 71 0.20 49.16 23.62
N GLY A 72 -0.74 48.39 24.20
CA GLY A 72 -1.53 48.73 25.39
C GLY A 72 -3.05 48.82 25.11
N VAL A 73 -3.98 48.27 25.91
CA VAL A 73 -4.00 47.78 27.30
C VAL A 73 -5.34 46.98 27.44
N LEU A 74 -5.32 45.68 27.80
CA LEU A 74 -5.75 45.06 29.07
C LEU A 74 -7.12 45.47 29.68
N LEU A 75 -8.01 44.49 29.92
CA LEU A 75 -8.52 44.06 31.26
C LEU A 75 -9.57 42.92 31.14
N PHE A 76 -9.24 41.70 31.61
CA PHE A 76 -9.79 40.92 32.75
C PHE A 76 -11.30 40.54 32.68
N SER A 77 -11.70 39.29 32.91
CA SER A 77 -11.51 38.56 34.18
C SER A 77 -11.56 37.03 34.06
N ALA A 78 -10.87 36.40 35.00
CA ALA A 78 -10.78 34.97 35.27
C ALA A 78 -11.96 34.40 36.08
N VAL A 79 -12.27 33.11 35.90
CA VAL A 79 -12.70 32.11 36.90
C VAL A 79 -12.42 30.76 36.21
N GLY A 80 -11.78 29.72 36.74
CA GLY A 80 -11.37 29.30 38.07
C GLY A 80 -11.35 27.77 38.01
N ALA A 81 -10.20 27.14 38.19
CA ALA A 81 -10.08 25.68 38.19
C ALA A 81 -10.70 25.09 39.46
N VAL A 82 -11.49 24.02 39.30
CA VAL A 82 -11.81 23.10 40.39
C VAL A 82 -11.52 21.69 39.89
N TYR A 83 -10.54 21.05 40.54
CA TYR A 83 -10.29 19.61 40.45
C TYR A 83 -11.38 18.86 41.24
N HIS A 84 -11.87 17.76 40.67
CA HIS A 84 -12.43 16.64 41.43
C HIS A 84 -11.97 15.32 40.79
N GLU A 85 -11.52 14.40 41.64
CA GLU A 85 -10.96 13.09 41.34
C GLU A 85 -12.04 12.04 40.96
N GLY A 86 -11.70 11.17 40.00
CA GLY A 86 -12.16 9.76 39.85
C GLY A 86 -13.35 9.47 38.90
N PRO A 87 -13.51 8.22 38.41
CA PRO A 87 -12.54 7.37 37.71
C PRO A 87 -12.99 7.00 36.27
N GLU A 88 -12.03 6.48 35.50
CA GLU A 88 -12.16 5.66 34.28
C GLU A 88 -13.46 5.66 33.46
N SER A 89 -13.39 6.20 32.25
CA SER A 89 -14.00 5.58 31.07
C SER A 89 -13.31 6.05 29.78
N THR A 90 -13.10 5.09 28.89
CA THR A 90 -12.42 5.15 27.58
C THR A 90 -12.98 6.21 26.63
N PRO A 91 -12.16 6.91 25.81
CA PRO A 91 -12.70 7.77 24.77
C PRO A 91 -12.90 6.99 23.46
N GLU A 92 -14.16 6.81 23.07
CA GLU A 92 -14.57 6.53 21.71
C GLU A 92 -14.14 7.68 20.78
N SER A 93 -13.46 7.34 19.69
CA SER A 93 -13.04 8.27 18.64
C SER A 93 -14.25 8.80 17.88
N ARG A 94 -14.55 10.11 18.02
CA ARG A 94 -15.49 10.81 17.15
C ARG A 94 -14.86 10.98 15.76
N GLN A 95 -15.44 10.30 14.77
CA GLN A 95 -15.13 10.49 13.35
C GLN A 95 -15.73 11.81 12.85
N GLY A 96 -14.89 12.70 12.31
CA GLY A 96 -15.33 13.87 11.56
C GLY A 96 -15.68 13.48 10.13
N VAL A 97 -16.94 13.66 9.75
CA VAL A 97 -17.41 13.51 8.36
C VAL A 97 -17.22 14.85 7.64
N TYR A 98 -16.38 14.89 6.62
CA TYR A 98 -16.26 16.04 5.73
C TYR A 98 -17.31 15.94 4.62
N PHE A 99 -18.21 16.92 4.54
CA PHE A 99 -19.09 17.12 3.39
C PHE A 99 -18.39 18.03 2.38
N VAL A 100 -18.18 17.55 1.16
CA VAL A 100 -17.81 18.37 0.01
C VAL A 100 -19.10 18.73 -0.74
N PRO A 101 -19.51 20.01 -0.81
CA PRO A 101 -20.70 20.38 -1.57
C PRO A 101 -20.44 20.29 -3.08
N ARG A 102 -21.47 19.83 -3.82
CA ARG A 102 -21.49 19.79 -5.29
C ARG A 102 -21.52 21.21 -5.88
N LYS A 103 -20.82 21.38 -7.00
CA LYS A 103 -20.61 22.65 -7.71
C LYS A 103 -21.69 22.85 -8.78
N ASP A 104 -22.93 23.03 -8.32
CA ASP A 104 -24.05 23.30 -9.21
C ASP A 104 -25.16 23.97 -8.41
N THR A 105 -24.92 25.24 -8.03
CA THR A 105 -25.91 26.33 -8.00
C THR A 105 -25.27 27.65 -7.54
N VAL A 106 -25.78 28.75 -8.12
CA VAL A 106 -25.63 30.16 -7.73
C VAL A 106 -24.50 30.96 -8.40
N ASP A 107 -24.72 31.28 -9.68
CA ASP A 107 -24.45 32.63 -10.17
C ASP A 107 -25.55 33.58 -9.66
N HIS A 108 -25.13 34.79 -9.26
CA HIS A 108 -25.92 35.97 -8.83
C HIS A 108 -26.40 35.98 -7.37
N TYR A 109 -25.62 36.55 -6.46
CA TYR A 109 -26.13 37.43 -5.38
C TYR A 109 -25.05 38.41 -4.89
N HIS A 110 -25.40 39.70 -4.84
CA HIS A 110 -24.66 40.77 -4.17
C HIS A 110 -24.77 40.61 -2.63
N ILE A 111 -23.67 40.73 -1.91
CA ILE A 111 -23.64 40.65 -0.44
C ILE A 111 -23.75 42.06 0.17
N ASP A 112 -24.81 42.28 0.96
CA ASP A 112 -25.00 43.42 1.86
C ASP A 112 -24.19 43.19 3.16
N PRO A 113 -23.40 44.17 3.68
CA PRO A 113 -22.56 43.98 4.86
C PRO A 113 -23.30 43.95 6.21
N THR A 114 -24.64 43.93 6.28
CA THR A 114 -25.37 44.05 7.55
C THR A 114 -26.17 42.82 8.02
N THR A 115 -25.96 41.64 7.44
CA THR A 115 -26.71 40.44 7.85
C THR A 115 -26.05 39.70 9.02
N VAL A 116 -26.69 39.76 10.20
CA VAL A 116 -26.36 38.99 11.40
C VAL A 116 -26.95 37.58 11.30
N TRP A 117 -26.11 36.54 11.28
CA TRP A 117 -26.56 35.14 11.34
C TRP A 117 -26.87 34.74 12.78
N LYS A 118 -28.14 34.49 13.10
CA LYS A 118 -28.54 33.81 14.34
C LYS A 118 -28.51 32.31 14.12
N THR A 119 -27.62 31.61 14.83
CA THR A 119 -27.68 30.15 14.98
C THR A 119 -28.88 29.80 15.85
N VAL A 120 -29.90 29.14 15.29
CA VAL A 120 -30.97 28.51 16.08
C VAL A 120 -30.57 27.06 16.30
N THR A 121 -30.23 26.74 17.55
CA THR A 121 -30.06 25.36 17.98
C THR A 121 -31.44 24.79 18.33
N THR A 122 -31.96 23.87 17.51
CA THR A 122 -33.13 23.08 17.89
C THR A 122 -32.67 21.85 18.65
N THR A 123 -32.84 21.87 19.96
CA THR A 123 -32.69 20.69 20.82
C THR A 123 -33.93 19.82 20.69
N VAL A 124 -33.79 18.60 20.17
CA VAL A 124 -34.84 17.58 20.28
C VAL A 124 -34.66 16.87 21.61
N THR A 125 -35.48 17.21 22.59
CA THR A 125 -35.59 16.53 23.87
C THR A 125 -36.51 15.31 23.70
N VAL A 126 -35.98 14.10 23.84
CA VAL A 126 -36.82 12.91 24.02
C VAL A 126 -37.18 12.82 25.51
N PRO A 127 -38.47 12.86 25.90
CA PRO A 127 -38.83 12.76 27.30
C PRO A 127 -38.71 11.32 27.79
N ALA A 128 -38.02 11.15 28.92
CA ALA A 128 -38.22 10.01 29.80
C ALA A 128 -39.57 10.18 30.52
N SER A 129 -40.47 9.21 30.38
CA SER A 129 -41.62 9.07 31.27
C SER A 129 -41.66 7.65 31.82
N ALA A 130 -41.58 7.56 33.15
CA ALA A 130 -41.83 6.36 33.93
C ALA A 130 -43.28 6.30 34.42
N ALA A 131 -43.71 5.06 34.67
CA ALA A 131 -44.68 4.57 35.66
C ALA A 131 -46.20 4.63 35.37
N ALA A 132 -46.82 3.43 35.36
CA ALA A 132 -48.01 3.05 36.15
C ALA A 132 -48.29 1.53 35.94
N THR A 133 -47.95 0.64 36.88
CA THR A 133 -48.74 0.06 38.01
C THR A 133 -49.45 -1.28 37.73
N ALA A 134 -49.03 -2.33 38.45
CA ALA A 134 -49.81 -3.34 39.22
C ALA A 134 -48.94 -4.63 39.39
N SER A 135 -48.23 -4.82 40.52
CA SER A 135 -48.61 -5.60 41.73
C SER A 135 -48.80 -7.11 41.46
N ALA A 136 -48.30 -8.10 42.23
CA ALA A 136 -47.57 -8.18 43.49
C ALA A 136 -47.07 -9.64 43.70
N GLY A 137 -46.16 -9.83 44.67
CA GLY A 137 -45.75 -11.12 45.28
C GLY A 137 -44.46 -11.69 44.67
N GLY A 138 -43.30 -11.74 45.33
CA GLY A 138 -43.01 -12.21 46.69
C GLY A 138 -42.42 -13.63 46.57
N ALA A 139 -41.11 -13.76 46.40
CA ALA A 139 -40.09 -14.00 47.44
C ALA A 139 -39.96 -15.48 47.89
N ASP A 140 -38.73 -15.96 47.70
CA ASP A 140 -37.92 -16.82 48.57
C ASP A 140 -37.99 -18.36 48.61
N SER A 141 -36.78 -18.91 48.45
CA SER A 141 -36.09 -20.01 49.13
C SER A 141 -36.82 -21.30 49.55
N SER A 142 -36.33 -22.40 48.96
CA SER A 142 -35.97 -23.70 49.57
C SER A 142 -36.95 -24.41 50.53
N THR A 143 -37.46 -25.57 50.10
CA THR A 143 -37.09 -26.94 50.57
C THR A 143 -38.15 -27.96 50.13
N ASP A 144 -37.69 -29.19 49.92
CA ASP A 144 -38.40 -30.48 50.00
C ASP A 144 -39.74 -30.76 49.28
N SER A 145 -39.62 -31.68 48.31
CA SER A 145 -40.30 -32.98 48.17
C SER A 145 -41.80 -33.23 48.49
N PHE A 146 -42.37 -34.10 47.63
CA PHE A 146 -43.56 -34.97 47.74
C PHE A 146 -44.89 -34.62 47.02
N VAL A 147 -45.13 -35.39 45.94
CA VAL A 147 -46.25 -36.34 45.65
C VAL A 147 -47.72 -35.86 45.70
N THR A 148 -48.52 -36.23 44.67
CA THR A 148 -49.84 -36.96 44.67
C THR A 148 -50.37 -37.03 43.20
N SER A 149 -50.38 -38.17 42.47
CA SER A 149 -51.40 -39.25 42.31
C SER A 149 -52.76 -38.77 41.68
N ILE A 150 -53.39 -39.35 40.62
CA ILE A 150 -54.02 -40.68 40.42
C ILE A 150 -54.56 -40.86 38.96
N LEU A 151 -54.22 -42.00 38.32
CA LEU A 151 -54.98 -43.02 37.52
C LEU A 151 -55.94 -42.68 36.33
N PRO A 152 -56.07 -43.56 35.29
CA PRO A 152 -56.71 -44.90 35.38
C PRO A 152 -55.90 -46.12 34.83
N SER A 153 -56.39 -47.32 35.19
CA SER A 153 -55.88 -48.70 35.00
C SER A 153 -56.21 -49.27 33.59
N SER A 154 -55.81 -50.45 33.08
CA SER A 154 -55.09 -51.66 33.52
C SER A 154 -54.94 -52.58 32.29
N GLY A 155 -53.86 -53.39 32.16
CA GLY A 155 -53.90 -54.59 31.29
C GLY A 155 -52.60 -55.24 30.78
N ARG A 156 -51.92 -56.00 31.67
CA ARG A 156 -51.08 -57.23 31.45
C ARG A 156 -49.67 -57.16 30.80
N ILE A 157 -48.71 -57.73 31.55
CA ILE A 157 -47.34 -58.21 31.20
C ILE A 157 -47.26 -59.72 31.54
N PRO A 158 -46.40 -60.51 30.88
CA PRO A 158 -45.34 -61.25 31.61
C PRO A 158 -43.99 -61.25 30.80
N PRO A 159 -42.86 -61.85 31.27
CA PRO A 159 -41.75 -61.09 31.87
C PRO A 159 -40.38 -61.27 31.19
N SER A 160 -39.42 -60.45 31.62
CA SER A 160 -37.99 -60.44 31.25
C SER A 160 -37.19 -61.59 31.86
N PHE A 161 -36.21 -62.13 31.12
CA PHE A 161 -35.13 -62.97 31.63
C PHE A 161 -33.76 -62.32 31.37
N TYR A 162 -32.98 -62.16 32.44
CA TYR A 162 -31.53 -61.93 32.42
C TYR A 162 -30.81 -63.28 32.36
N GLY A 163 -29.71 -63.37 31.60
CA GLY A 163 -28.85 -64.55 31.61
C GLY A 163 -27.62 -64.38 30.72
N THR A 164 -26.48 -64.13 31.35
CA THR A 164 -25.11 -64.14 30.81
C THR A 164 -24.76 -65.46 30.11
N CYS A 165 -23.98 -65.42 29.03
CA CYS A 165 -23.37 -66.61 28.43
C CYS A 165 -21.84 -66.51 28.28
N PRO A 166 -21.13 -67.65 28.36
CA PRO A 166 -19.68 -67.76 28.50
C PRO A 166 -18.97 -68.11 27.16
N SER A 167 -17.64 -67.97 27.13
CA SER A 167 -16.76 -68.50 26.06
C SER A 167 -16.23 -69.92 26.43
N PRO A 168 -15.43 -70.58 25.55
CA PRO A 168 -15.81 -71.65 24.62
C PRO A 168 -15.27 -73.05 25.04
N PRO A 169 -15.39 -74.07 24.17
CA PRO A 169 -14.21 -74.88 23.88
C PRO A 169 -13.96 -75.15 22.38
N ASP A 170 -12.69 -75.42 22.09
CA ASP A 170 -12.05 -75.67 20.79
C ASP A 170 -12.60 -76.86 19.97
N PRO A 171 -12.47 -76.78 18.64
CA PRO A 171 -12.23 -77.94 17.80
C PRO A 171 -10.91 -77.86 17.01
N SER A 172 -10.11 -78.94 17.10
CA SER A 172 -8.86 -79.22 16.37
C SER A 172 -9.14 -79.92 15.01
N PRO A 173 -8.13 -80.21 14.14
CA PRO A 173 -7.90 -79.48 12.90
C PRO A 173 -8.18 -80.31 11.62
N SER A 174 -8.40 -79.62 10.50
CA SER A 174 -8.41 -80.20 9.15
C SER A 174 -8.02 -79.15 8.08
N PRO A 175 -7.58 -79.58 6.89
CA PRO A 175 -6.25 -79.26 6.37
C PRO A 175 -6.19 -77.97 5.54
N SER A 176 -4.98 -77.41 5.48
CA SER A 176 -4.64 -76.13 4.86
C SER A 176 -4.96 -76.07 3.36
N PRO A 177 -5.64 -75.02 2.88
CA PRO A 177 -5.70 -74.68 1.46
C PRO A 177 -4.37 -74.09 0.97
N PRO A 178 -4.10 -74.15 -0.35
CA PRO A 178 -2.83 -73.73 -0.93
C PRO A 178 -2.59 -72.23 -0.76
N THR A 179 -1.34 -71.90 -0.49
CA THR A 179 -0.80 -70.53 -0.38
C THR A 179 -1.12 -69.73 -1.65
N PRO A 180 -1.81 -68.59 -1.55
CA PRO A 180 -1.91 -67.65 -2.67
C PRO A 180 -0.52 -67.07 -2.95
N GLU A 181 -0.12 -67.03 -4.22
CA GLU A 181 1.05 -66.29 -4.65
C GLU A 181 0.98 -64.84 -4.16
N PRO A 182 2.10 -64.25 -3.73
CA PRO A 182 2.13 -62.85 -3.34
C PRO A 182 1.72 -62.00 -4.55
N PRO A 183 0.90 -60.94 -4.35
CA PRO A 183 0.60 -60.02 -5.43
C PRO A 183 1.92 -59.46 -5.97
N THR A 184 2.05 -59.49 -7.29
CA THR A 184 3.14 -58.80 -7.99
C THR A 184 3.16 -57.35 -7.49
N PRO A 185 4.29 -56.83 -6.98
CA PRO A 185 4.33 -55.45 -6.53
C PRO A 185 3.98 -54.56 -7.72
N GLU A 186 2.93 -53.75 -7.57
CA GLU A 186 2.69 -52.64 -8.49
C GLU A 186 3.98 -51.82 -8.59
N PRO A 187 4.35 -51.35 -9.79
CA PRO A 187 5.47 -50.42 -9.90
C PRO A 187 5.18 -49.23 -8.98
N PRO A 188 6.14 -48.82 -8.13
CA PRO A 188 5.91 -47.73 -7.21
C PRO A 188 5.45 -46.51 -8.01
N THR A 189 4.26 -46.01 -7.67
CA THR A 189 3.85 -44.66 -8.03
C THR A 189 5.01 -43.74 -7.64
N PRO A 190 5.57 -42.93 -8.55
CA PRO A 190 6.70 -42.08 -8.22
C PRO A 190 6.29 -41.21 -7.04
N GLU A 191 6.97 -41.40 -5.90
CA GLU A 191 6.86 -40.50 -4.76
C GLU A 191 7.07 -39.07 -5.28
N PRO A 192 6.24 -38.09 -4.87
CA PRO A 192 6.59 -36.70 -5.09
C PRO A 192 7.99 -36.51 -4.50
N PRO A 193 8.92 -35.86 -5.22
CA PRO A 193 10.29 -35.75 -4.78
C PRO A 193 10.32 -35.15 -3.38
N SER A 194 10.90 -35.92 -2.45
CA SER A 194 11.19 -35.47 -1.09
C SER A 194 11.92 -34.12 -1.19
N PRO A 195 11.50 -33.08 -0.44
CA PRO A 195 12.11 -31.76 -0.54
C PRO A 195 13.60 -31.90 -0.26
N SER A 196 14.39 -31.66 -1.30
CA SER A 196 15.84 -31.61 -1.17
C SER A 196 16.18 -30.54 -0.13
N PRO A 197 17.19 -30.76 0.74
CA PRO A 197 17.69 -29.69 1.60
C PRO A 197 18.04 -28.49 0.71
N PRO A 198 17.75 -27.24 1.14
CA PRO A 198 17.87 -26.07 0.27
C PRO A 198 19.32 -25.97 -0.22
N GLY A 199 19.53 -26.36 -1.47
CA GLY A 199 20.77 -26.12 -2.18
C GLY A 199 20.90 -24.61 -2.36
N ASN A 200 22.09 -24.07 -2.06
CA ASN A 200 22.47 -22.66 -2.12
C ASN A 200 22.46 -22.06 -3.55
N ASN A 201 21.45 -22.31 -4.37
CA ASN A 201 21.24 -21.64 -5.65
C ASN A 201 19.98 -20.77 -5.57
N MET A 202 20.10 -19.70 -4.79
CA MET A 202 19.09 -18.65 -4.55
C MET A 202 18.95 -17.71 -5.75
N SER A 203 18.84 -18.27 -6.96
CA SER A 203 18.52 -17.52 -8.17
C SER A 203 17.01 -17.53 -8.35
N ASN A 204 16.34 -16.37 -8.34
CA ASN A 204 14.97 -16.24 -8.82
C ASN A 204 15.01 -16.36 -10.36
N PRO A 205 14.74 -17.56 -10.93
CA PRO A 205 15.03 -17.84 -12.34
C PRO A 205 14.06 -17.10 -13.27
N GLU A 206 12.87 -16.77 -12.77
CA GLU A 206 11.84 -16.04 -13.50
C GLU A 206 12.10 -14.52 -13.50
N GLY A 207 12.95 -14.03 -12.59
CA GLY A 207 13.24 -12.60 -12.38
C GLY A 207 12.43 -11.99 -11.22
N PHE A 208 12.85 -10.80 -10.78
CA PHE A 208 12.23 -10.11 -9.64
C PHE A 208 11.06 -9.24 -10.06
N LYS A 209 10.03 -9.17 -9.21
CA LYS A 209 8.94 -8.21 -9.36
C LYS A 209 9.33 -6.88 -8.74
N SER A 210 9.03 -5.81 -9.47
CA SER A 210 9.06 -4.42 -9.02
C SER A 210 7.64 -3.88 -9.06
N ILE A 211 7.06 -3.62 -7.89
CA ILE A 211 5.63 -3.36 -7.71
C ILE A 211 5.43 -2.01 -7.01
N VAL A 212 4.53 -1.16 -7.48
CA VAL A 212 4.22 0.10 -6.79
C VAL A 212 2.73 0.34 -6.70
N TYR A 213 2.27 0.87 -5.56
CA TYR A 213 0.92 1.41 -5.46
C TYR A 213 0.84 2.79 -6.11
N PHE A 214 -0.10 2.95 -7.04
CA PHE A 214 -0.54 4.25 -7.53
C PHE A 214 -1.90 4.55 -6.90
N VAL A 215 -1.97 5.58 -6.07
CA VAL A 215 -3.21 5.98 -5.41
C VAL A 215 -3.98 6.98 -6.25
N ASN A 216 -5.27 6.76 -6.50
CA ASN A 216 -6.06 7.60 -7.40
C ASN A 216 -6.12 9.06 -6.93
N TRP A 217 -6.11 9.31 -5.62
CA TRP A 217 -6.04 10.66 -5.07
C TRP A 217 -4.68 11.37 -5.27
N ALA A 218 -3.66 10.70 -5.80
CA ALA A 218 -2.35 11.30 -6.09
C ALA A 218 -2.43 12.42 -7.14
N ILE A 219 -3.45 12.40 -7.99
CA ILE A 219 -3.61 13.42 -9.05
C ILE A 219 -3.96 14.81 -8.52
N TYR A 220 -4.36 14.92 -7.25
CA TYR A 220 -4.81 16.17 -6.64
C TYR A 220 -3.66 16.92 -5.98
N GLY A 221 -3.64 17.06 -4.65
CA GLY A 221 -2.65 17.85 -3.93
C GLY A 221 -1.21 17.34 -4.11
N ARG A 222 -1.04 16.04 -4.36
CA ARG A 222 0.26 15.42 -4.70
C ARG A 222 0.73 15.79 -6.10
N ASN A 223 -0.20 16.17 -7.00
CA ASN A 223 0.03 16.46 -8.40
C ASN A 223 0.90 15.40 -9.10
N TYR A 224 0.58 14.13 -8.84
CA TYR A 224 1.28 12.98 -9.37
C TYR A 224 0.29 12.14 -10.19
N ASN A 225 0.57 12.00 -11.48
CA ASN A 225 -0.32 11.39 -12.47
C ASN A 225 0.32 10.10 -13.01
N PRO A 226 -0.43 9.19 -13.65
CA PRO A 226 0.15 7.94 -14.14
C PRO A 226 1.35 8.14 -15.06
N GLN A 227 1.36 9.20 -15.88
CA GLN A 227 2.48 9.53 -16.77
C GLN A 227 3.79 9.84 -16.01
N ASP A 228 3.71 10.10 -14.71
CA ASP A 228 4.87 10.30 -13.85
C ASP A 228 5.48 8.99 -13.33
N LEU A 229 4.85 7.83 -13.58
CA LEU A 229 5.37 6.51 -13.18
C LEU A 229 6.64 6.15 -13.97
N PRO A 230 7.64 5.52 -13.33
CA PRO A 230 8.85 5.05 -13.99
C PRO A 230 8.57 3.70 -14.68
N ALA A 231 7.64 3.67 -15.64
CA ALA A 231 7.04 2.46 -16.18
C ALA A 231 8.06 1.40 -16.66
N ALA A 232 9.20 1.81 -17.21
CA ALA A 232 10.27 0.90 -17.66
C ALA A 232 10.96 0.12 -16.52
N LYS A 233 10.84 0.61 -15.28
CA LYS A 233 11.43 0.05 -14.06
C LYS A 233 10.40 -0.72 -13.21
N LEU A 234 9.17 -0.85 -13.70
CA LEU A 234 8.07 -1.51 -13.01
C LEU A 234 7.62 -2.75 -13.76
N THR A 235 7.25 -3.77 -12.99
CA THR A 235 6.58 -4.98 -13.49
C THR A 235 5.08 -4.96 -13.18
N HIS A 236 4.69 -4.29 -12.10
CA HIS A 236 3.31 -4.21 -11.64
C HIS A 236 3.02 -2.82 -11.07
N VAL A 237 1.81 -2.31 -11.34
CA VAL A 237 1.22 -1.16 -10.64
C VAL A 237 -0.08 -1.62 -10.01
N LEU A 238 -0.28 -1.29 -8.75
CA LEU A 238 -1.51 -1.57 -8.02
C LEU A 238 -2.30 -0.26 -7.94
N TYR A 239 -3.41 -0.18 -8.68
CA TYR A 239 -4.26 1.02 -8.75
C TYR A 239 -5.22 1.05 -7.56
N ALA A 240 -4.94 1.93 -6.61
CA ALA A 240 -5.58 2.00 -5.30
C ALA A 240 -6.54 3.20 -5.19
N PHE A 241 -7.75 3.09 -4.63
CA PHE A 241 -8.46 1.86 -4.27
C PHE A 241 -9.88 1.87 -4.82
N ALA A 242 -10.35 0.70 -5.25
CA ALA A 242 -11.79 0.43 -5.29
C ALA A 242 -12.31 0.10 -3.89
N ASN A 243 -13.60 0.34 -3.67
CA ASN A 243 -14.30 0.04 -2.42
C ASN A 243 -15.26 -1.14 -2.63
N VAL A 244 -15.70 -1.75 -1.53
CA VAL A 244 -16.70 -2.83 -1.50
C VAL A 244 -17.93 -2.41 -0.69
N ARG A 245 -19.13 -2.68 -1.21
CA ARG A 245 -20.37 -2.46 -0.45
C ARG A 245 -20.55 -3.58 0.57
N PRO A 246 -20.64 -3.27 1.88
CA PRO A 246 -20.70 -4.30 2.92
C PRO A 246 -21.95 -5.19 2.82
N GLU A 247 -23.07 -4.65 2.35
CA GLU A 247 -24.36 -5.37 2.29
C GLU A 247 -24.45 -6.40 1.15
N THR A 248 -23.75 -6.14 0.04
CA THR A 248 -23.95 -6.89 -1.20
C THR A 248 -22.68 -7.57 -1.70
N GLY A 249 -21.51 -7.11 -1.29
CA GLY A 249 -20.22 -7.50 -1.87
C GLY A 249 -19.90 -6.81 -3.19
N GLU A 250 -20.69 -5.85 -3.66
CA GLU A 250 -20.37 -5.11 -4.90
C GLU A 250 -19.08 -4.30 -4.76
N VAL A 251 -18.14 -4.52 -5.67
CA VAL A 251 -16.92 -3.71 -5.82
C VAL A 251 -17.21 -2.55 -6.78
N TYR A 252 -16.78 -1.34 -6.42
CA TYR A 252 -17.02 -0.11 -7.16
C TYR A 252 -15.85 0.87 -7.06
N LEU A 253 -15.72 1.74 -8.06
CA LEU A 253 -14.71 2.81 -8.12
C LEU A 253 -14.97 3.87 -7.04
N SER A 254 -13.92 4.31 -6.36
CA SER A 254 -14.03 5.30 -5.27
C SER A 254 -14.10 6.74 -5.78
N ASP A 255 -13.51 7.02 -6.94
CA ASP A 255 -13.41 8.38 -7.49
C ASP A 255 -13.50 8.36 -9.03
N PRO A 256 -14.71 8.34 -9.61
CA PRO A 256 -14.89 8.34 -11.06
C PRO A 256 -14.21 9.52 -11.78
N TRP A 257 -14.05 10.67 -11.11
CA TRP A 257 -13.34 11.80 -11.72
C TRP A 257 -11.88 11.45 -11.99
N SER A 258 -11.16 10.96 -10.97
CA SER A 258 -9.78 10.52 -11.14
C SER A 258 -9.69 9.29 -12.04
N ASP A 259 -10.58 8.34 -11.83
CA ASP A 259 -10.49 7.01 -12.43
C ASP A 259 -10.80 7.05 -13.93
N THR A 260 -11.92 7.66 -14.33
CA THR A 260 -12.49 7.53 -15.68
C THR A 260 -12.75 8.85 -16.40
N ASP A 261 -12.98 9.97 -15.70
CA ASP A 261 -13.59 11.15 -16.33
C ASP A 261 -12.59 12.27 -16.64
N LYS A 262 -11.51 12.42 -15.84
CA LYS A 262 -10.52 13.47 -16.02
C LYS A 262 -9.90 13.39 -17.41
N HIS A 263 -10.02 14.46 -18.17
CA HIS A 263 -9.32 14.61 -19.45
C HIS A 263 -7.91 15.14 -19.23
N TYR A 264 -6.93 14.38 -19.69
CA TYR A 264 -5.53 14.80 -19.83
C TYR A 264 -5.33 15.56 -21.16
N PRO A 265 -4.19 16.24 -21.36
CA PRO A 265 -4.02 17.15 -22.50
C PRO A 265 -4.26 16.57 -23.90
N THR A 266 -4.10 15.26 -24.09
CA THR A 266 -4.33 14.57 -25.38
C THR A 266 -5.73 13.98 -25.51
N ASP A 267 -6.57 14.11 -24.49
CA ASP A 267 -7.92 13.55 -24.47
C ASP A 267 -8.89 14.46 -25.23
N SER A 268 -9.61 13.87 -26.18
CA SER A 268 -10.58 14.55 -27.02
C SER A 268 -11.92 14.67 -26.30
N TRP A 269 -12.49 15.86 -26.32
CA TRP A 269 -13.86 16.12 -25.83
C TRP A 269 -14.95 15.73 -26.84
N ASN A 270 -14.54 15.29 -28.04
CA ASN A 270 -15.44 15.02 -29.17
C ASN A 270 -15.49 13.55 -29.56
N ASP A 271 -14.85 12.64 -28.80
CA ASP A 271 -14.91 11.22 -29.12
C ASP A 271 -16.35 10.70 -28.94
N VAL A 272 -16.86 10.06 -29.99
CA VAL A 272 -18.22 9.50 -30.01
C VAL A 272 -18.20 8.11 -29.35
N GLY A 273 -19.32 7.75 -28.70
CA GLY A 273 -19.48 6.45 -28.05
C GLY A 273 -19.28 6.51 -26.53
N ASN A 274 -19.18 5.34 -25.91
CA ASN A 274 -18.90 5.23 -24.48
C ASN A 274 -17.38 5.13 -24.28
N ASN A 275 -16.73 6.18 -23.82
CA ASN A 275 -15.26 6.27 -23.78
C ASN A 275 -14.76 6.42 -22.34
N VAL A 276 -13.56 5.89 -22.07
CA VAL A 276 -12.87 6.07 -20.79
C VAL A 276 -11.63 6.96 -20.94
N TYR A 277 -11.43 7.84 -19.96
CA TYR A 277 -10.28 8.74 -19.83
C TYR A 277 -9.60 8.51 -18.48
N GLY A 278 -9.29 9.57 -17.74
CA GLY A 278 -8.79 9.50 -16.38
C GLY A 278 -7.48 8.72 -16.28
N CYS A 279 -7.19 8.26 -15.06
CA CYS A 279 -6.02 7.44 -14.80
C CYS A 279 -6.09 6.09 -15.53
N VAL A 280 -7.30 5.55 -15.77
CA VAL A 280 -7.50 4.29 -16.49
C VAL A 280 -6.88 4.36 -17.90
N LYS A 281 -7.23 5.39 -18.69
CA LYS A 281 -6.63 5.57 -20.04
C LYS A 281 -5.12 5.69 -19.94
N GLN A 282 -4.60 6.52 -19.03
CA GLN A 282 -3.16 6.79 -18.94
C GLN A 282 -2.36 5.53 -18.54
N LEU A 283 -2.87 4.71 -17.61
CA LEU A 283 -2.26 3.45 -17.25
C LEU A 283 -2.28 2.44 -18.41
N PHE A 284 -3.37 2.38 -19.18
CA PHE A 284 -3.42 1.55 -20.38
C PHE A 284 -2.40 1.99 -21.44
N LEU A 285 -2.22 3.30 -21.65
CA LEU A 285 -1.19 3.81 -22.56
C LEU A 285 0.23 3.42 -22.11
N LEU A 286 0.51 3.41 -20.80
CA LEU A 286 1.77 2.89 -20.28
C LEU A 286 1.93 1.38 -20.48
N LYS A 287 0.84 0.60 -20.34
CA LYS A 287 0.85 -0.84 -20.69
C LYS A 287 1.20 -1.08 -22.15
N LYS A 288 0.69 -0.26 -23.08
CA LYS A 288 1.05 -0.34 -24.50
C LYS A 288 2.56 -0.11 -24.71
N LYS A 289 3.13 0.89 -24.02
CA LYS A 289 4.54 1.25 -24.12
C LYS A 289 5.48 0.23 -23.46
N ASN A 290 5.09 -0.32 -22.31
CA ASN A 290 5.82 -1.37 -21.63
C ASN A 290 4.96 -2.64 -21.52
N ARG A 291 5.15 -3.55 -22.48
CA ARG A 291 4.43 -4.83 -22.52
C ARG A 291 4.73 -5.76 -21.35
N ASN A 292 5.71 -5.46 -20.50
CA ASN A 292 6.02 -6.22 -19.29
C ASN A 292 5.37 -5.65 -18.02
N MET A 293 4.73 -4.49 -18.11
CA MET A 293 4.08 -3.83 -16.96
C MET A 293 2.62 -4.24 -16.87
N LYS A 294 2.24 -4.86 -15.76
CA LYS A 294 0.87 -5.26 -15.44
C LYS A 294 0.22 -4.22 -14.53
N ILE A 295 -1.09 -4.02 -14.67
CA ILE A 295 -1.87 -3.13 -13.80
C ILE A 295 -2.92 -3.97 -13.09
N LEU A 296 -3.00 -3.92 -11.77
CA LEU A 296 -4.05 -4.59 -11.00
C LEU A 296 -4.95 -3.55 -10.34
N LEU A 297 -6.25 -3.84 -10.25
CA LEU A 297 -7.14 -3.06 -9.39
C LEU A 297 -6.91 -3.51 -7.94
N SER A 298 -6.49 -2.59 -7.07
CA SER A 298 -6.45 -2.85 -5.64
C SER A 298 -7.77 -2.47 -4.98
N ILE A 299 -8.35 -3.40 -4.23
CA ILE A 299 -9.67 -3.29 -3.61
C ILE A 299 -9.49 -3.31 -2.10
N GLY A 300 -10.01 -2.29 -1.43
CA GLY A 300 -9.92 -2.17 0.02
C GLY A 300 -8.96 -1.06 0.46
N GLY A 301 -7.88 -1.46 1.13
CA GLY A 301 -7.00 -0.56 1.86
C GLY A 301 -7.57 -0.22 3.25
N TRP A 302 -6.73 0.35 4.11
CA TRP A 302 -7.07 0.72 5.48
C TRP A 302 -8.47 1.31 5.67
N THR A 303 -8.84 2.33 4.88
CA THR A 303 -10.12 3.06 5.00
C THR A 303 -11.34 2.19 4.68
N TYR A 304 -11.25 1.30 3.70
CA TYR A 304 -12.39 0.53 3.20
C TYR A 304 -12.46 -0.89 3.79
N SER A 305 -11.43 -1.30 4.53
CA SER A 305 -11.30 -2.65 5.07
C SER A 305 -12.41 -3.06 6.03
N SER A 306 -13.07 -2.10 6.70
CA SER A 306 -14.24 -2.37 7.55
C SER A 306 -15.43 -2.97 6.80
N ASN A 307 -15.47 -2.87 5.47
CA ASN A 307 -16.58 -3.38 4.65
C ASN A 307 -16.44 -4.87 4.31
N PHE A 308 -15.22 -5.43 4.33
CA PHE A 308 -14.97 -6.83 3.96
C PHE A 308 -15.67 -7.86 4.86
N PRO A 309 -15.66 -7.75 6.21
CA PRO A 309 -16.25 -8.79 7.06
C PRO A 309 -17.68 -9.11 6.67
N LYS A 310 -18.51 -8.08 6.45
CA LYS A 310 -19.91 -8.25 6.05
C LYS A 310 -20.03 -8.71 4.59
N ALA A 311 -19.29 -8.08 3.67
CA ALA A 311 -19.31 -8.42 2.24
C ALA A 311 -18.91 -9.88 1.97
N ALA A 312 -17.92 -10.40 2.70
CA ALA A 312 -17.38 -11.74 2.52
C ALA A 312 -18.11 -12.82 3.34
N SER A 313 -18.96 -12.44 4.30
CA SER A 313 -19.63 -13.36 5.24
C SER A 313 -20.61 -14.36 4.59
N THR A 314 -21.06 -14.10 3.35
CA THR A 314 -22.02 -14.97 2.66
C THR A 314 -21.50 -15.41 1.28
N PRO A 315 -21.85 -16.62 0.81
CA PRO A 315 -21.50 -17.05 -0.55
C PRO A 315 -21.98 -16.09 -1.65
N ALA A 316 -23.17 -15.51 -1.48
CA ALA A 316 -23.73 -14.53 -2.41
C ALA A 316 -22.89 -13.25 -2.47
N GLY A 317 -22.46 -12.72 -1.31
CA GLY A 317 -21.59 -11.54 -1.24
C GLY A 317 -20.22 -11.79 -1.88
N ARG A 318 -19.61 -12.95 -1.61
CA ARG A 318 -18.33 -13.35 -2.25
C ARG A 318 -18.44 -13.50 -3.76
N THR A 319 -19.54 -14.09 -4.24
CA THR A 319 -19.80 -14.22 -5.68
C THR A 319 -19.99 -12.85 -6.32
N LYS A 320 -20.79 -11.97 -5.69
CA LYS A 320 -21.01 -10.60 -6.17
C LYS A 320 -19.72 -9.80 -6.20
N PHE A 321 -18.85 -9.97 -5.21
CA PHE A 321 -17.50 -9.40 -5.21
C PHE A 321 -16.71 -9.85 -6.42
N ALA A 322 -16.55 -11.17 -6.59
CA ALA A 322 -15.79 -11.73 -7.70
C ALA A 322 -16.31 -11.24 -9.07
N ASP A 323 -17.63 -11.24 -9.26
CA ASP A 323 -18.26 -10.80 -10.50
C ASP A 323 -18.02 -9.31 -10.79
N THR A 324 -18.25 -8.44 -9.81
CA THR A 324 -18.16 -6.98 -10.00
C THR A 324 -16.73 -6.49 -10.07
N ALA A 325 -15.82 -7.06 -9.27
CA ALA A 325 -14.38 -6.81 -9.38
C ALA A 325 -13.85 -7.22 -10.76
N THR A 326 -14.20 -8.42 -11.22
CA THR A 326 -13.79 -8.91 -12.55
C THR A 326 -14.35 -8.03 -13.67
N LYS A 327 -15.60 -7.57 -13.56
CA LYS A 327 -16.19 -6.67 -14.56
C LYS A 327 -15.42 -5.35 -14.64
N LEU A 328 -15.11 -4.73 -13.50
CA LEU A 328 -14.31 -3.51 -13.44
C LEU A 328 -12.91 -3.72 -14.02
N MET A 329 -12.23 -4.81 -13.65
CA MET A 329 -10.92 -5.17 -14.19
C MET A 329 -10.94 -5.26 -15.73
N LEU A 330 -11.93 -5.94 -16.29
CA LEU A 330 -12.08 -6.09 -17.74
C LEU A 330 -12.40 -4.76 -18.43
N ASP A 331 -13.30 -3.96 -17.84
CA ASP A 331 -13.67 -2.66 -18.39
C ASP A 331 -12.49 -1.70 -18.45
N MET A 332 -11.66 -1.67 -17.40
CA MET A 332 -10.50 -0.78 -17.29
C MET A 332 -9.24 -1.33 -17.94
N GLY A 333 -9.30 -2.53 -18.53
CA GLY A 333 -8.16 -3.15 -19.20
C GLY A 333 -7.02 -3.53 -18.24
N PHE A 334 -7.33 -3.99 -17.04
CA PHE A 334 -6.36 -4.40 -16.02
C PHE A 334 -6.03 -5.90 -16.10
N ASP A 335 -4.83 -6.26 -15.66
CA ASP A 335 -4.23 -7.60 -15.71
C ASP A 335 -4.54 -8.45 -14.47
N GLY A 336 -5.27 -7.93 -13.50
CA GLY A 336 -5.62 -8.68 -12.31
C GLY A 336 -6.26 -7.84 -11.20
N LEU A 337 -6.40 -8.50 -10.05
CA LEU A 337 -7.01 -7.96 -8.84
C LEU A 337 -6.03 -8.12 -7.67
N ASP A 338 -5.98 -7.10 -6.81
CA ASP A 338 -5.29 -7.11 -5.53
C ASP A 338 -6.34 -6.88 -4.43
N VAL A 339 -6.36 -7.73 -3.40
CA VAL A 339 -7.29 -7.59 -2.26
C VAL A 339 -6.51 -7.15 -1.03
N ASP A 340 -6.80 -5.96 -0.54
CA ASP A 340 -6.16 -5.36 0.62
C ASP A 340 -7.17 -5.26 1.77
N TRP A 341 -7.30 -6.35 2.55
CA TRP A 341 -8.15 -6.42 3.74
C TRP A 341 -7.30 -6.29 5.00
N GLU A 342 -7.43 -5.14 5.66
CA GLU A 342 -6.73 -4.76 6.89
C GLU A 342 -7.65 -4.70 8.13
N TYR A 343 -7.81 -5.76 8.92
CA TYR A 343 -7.35 -7.14 8.74
C TYR A 343 -8.47 -8.09 9.18
N PRO A 344 -8.51 -9.34 8.67
CA PRO A 344 -9.34 -10.39 9.26
C PRO A 344 -9.08 -10.53 10.77
N LYS A 345 -10.12 -10.39 11.58
CA LYS A 345 -9.99 -10.27 13.05
C LYS A 345 -10.00 -11.60 13.79
N ASN A 346 -10.59 -12.62 13.19
CA ASN A 346 -10.86 -13.92 13.80
C ASN A 346 -10.85 -15.03 12.74
N ASP A 347 -10.95 -16.29 13.19
CA ASP A 347 -10.91 -17.47 12.32
C ASP A 347 -12.05 -17.50 11.28
N GLU A 348 -13.22 -16.97 11.61
CA GLU A 348 -14.36 -16.91 10.69
C GLU A 348 -14.10 -15.92 9.55
N GLU A 349 -13.58 -14.72 9.84
CA GLU A 349 -13.14 -13.78 8.82
C GLU A 349 -12.00 -14.35 7.97
N ALA A 350 -11.06 -15.08 8.57
CA ALA A 350 -9.97 -15.74 7.84
C ALA A 350 -10.48 -16.83 6.87
N LYS A 351 -11.46 -17.66 7.29
CA LYS A 351 -12.16 -18.61 6.40
C LYS A 351 -12.88 -17.90 5.27
N ASN A 352 -13.63 -16.84 5.59
CA ASN A 352 -14.36 -16.08 4.58
C ASN A 352 -13.41 -15.40 3.58
N PHE A 353 -12.20 -15.01 3.99
CA PHE A 353 -11.20 -14.50 3.07
C PHE A 353 -10.66 -15.59 2.14
N VAL A 354 -10.37 -16.81 2.63
CA VAL A 354 -10.01 -17.96 1.78
C VAL A 354 -11.09 -18.21 0.73
N GLU A 355 -12.35 -18.28 1.14
CA GLU A 355 -13.48 -18.53 0.24
C GLU A 355 -13.68 -17.38 -0.76
N LEU A 356 -13.41 -16.13 -0.36
CA LEU A 356 -13.47 -14.98 -1.26
C LEU A 356 -12.40 -15.08 -2.35
N LEU A 357 -11.17 -15.40 -1.96
CA LEU A 357 -10.05 -15.59 -2.88
C LEU A 357 -10.29 -16.76 -3.84
N LYS A 358 -10.82 -17.87 -3.33
CA LYS A 358 -11.21 -19.03 -4.13
C LYS A 358 -12.21 -18.66 -5.23
N VAL A 359 -13.36 -18.09 -4.86
CA VAL A 359 -14.41 -17.72 -5.81
C VAL A 359 -13.91 -16.67 -6.81
N THR A 360 -13.07 -15.74 -6.36
CA THR A 360 -12.44 -14.75 -7.25
C THR A 360 -11.47 -15.40 -8.24
N ARG A 361 -10.61 -16.33 -7.80
CA ARG A 361 -9.68 -17.06 -8.66
C ARG A 361 -10.42 -17.89 -9.71
N GLU A 362 -11.43 -18.66 -9.29
CA GLU A 362 -12.28 -19.46 -10.19
C GLU A 362 -12.95 -18.58 -11.25
N LYS A 363 -13.43 -17.39 -10.85
CA LYS A 363 -14.02 -16.43 -11.79
C LYS A 363 -12.98 -15.94 -12.81
N LEU A 364 -11.81 -15.49 -12.35
CA LEU A 364 -10.74 -15.00 -13.22
C LEU A 364 -10.28 -16.08 -14.21
N ASP A 365 -10.12 -17.33 -13.75
CA ASP A 365 -9.71 -18.45 -14.59
C ASP A 365 -10.75 -18.77 -15.67
N SER A 366 -12.04 -18.69 -15.33
CA SER A 366 -13.13 -18.96 -16.28
C SER A 366 -13.20 -17.97 -17.45
N ILE A 367 -12.66 -16.75 -17.30
CA ILE A 367 -12.72 -15.68 -18.31
C ILE A 367 -11.37 -15.34 -18.95
N ALA A 368 -10.29 -15.96 -18.45
CA ALA A 368 -8.91 -15.73 -18.86
C ALA A 368 -8.72 -15.91 -20.38
N LYS A 369 -9.32 -16.95 -20.97
CA LYS A 369 -9.06 -17.39 -22.36
C LYS A 369 -7.54 -17.55 -22.54
N ASP A 370 -6.93 -16.83 -23.48
CA ASP A 370 -5.48 -16.85 -23.72
C ASP A 370 -4.69 -15.84 -22.86
N ARG A 371 -5.37 -15.06 -22.00
CA ARG A 371 -4.75 -14.12 -21.05
C ARG A 371 -4.43 -14.83 -19.74
N LYS A 372 -3.52 -14.28 -18.94
CA LYS A 372 -3.33 -14.66 -17.54
C LYS A 372 -3.72 -13.48 -16.64
N PHE A 373 -4.78 -13.65 -15.85
CA PHE A 373 -5.18 -12.67 -14.85
C PHE A 373 -4.62 -12.99 -13.48
N LEU A 374 -4.04 -11.97 -12.84
CA LEU A 374 -3.37 -12.09 -11.54
C LEU A 374 -4.37 -11.93 -10.39
N LEU A 375 -4.14 -12.66 -9.30
CA LEU A 375 -4.81 -12.42 -8.01
C LEU A 375 -3.77 -12.33 -6.89
N THR A 376 -3.76 -11.19 -6.19
CA THR A 376 -2.78 -10.89 -5.13
C THR A 376 -3.47 -10.37 -3.88
N ILE A 377 -2.72 -10.29 -2.78
CA ILE A 377 -3.16 -9.56 -1.59
C ILE A 377 -2.05 -8.66 -1.07
N ALA A 378 -2.43 -7.57 -0.41
CA ALA A 378 -1.60 -6.95 0.62
C ALA A 378 -1.72 -7.76 1.91
N CYS A 379 -0.59 -8.06 2.56
CA CYS A 379 -0.59 -8.93 3.74
C CYS A 379 0.17 -8.32 4.93
N PRO A 380 -0.32 -8.56 6.17
CA PRO A 380 0.23 -7.94 7.38
C PRO A 380 1.62 -8.44 7.74
N ALA A 381 2.39 -7.58 8.41
CA ALA A 381 3.66 -7.94 9.05
C ALA A 381 3.60 -7.99 10.59
N GLY A 382 2.45 -7.66 11.20
CA GLY A 382 2.24 -7.79 12.65
C GLY A 382 1.73 -9.20 13.04
N PRO A 383 2.32 -9.87 14.04
CA PRO A 383 1.95 -11.24 14.43
C PRO A 383 0.50 -11.39 14.82
N GLN A 384 -0.06 -10.39 15.51
CA GLN A 384 -1.46 -10.32 15.88
C GLN A 384 -2.43 -10.38 14.67
N ASN A 385 -1.93 -10.17 13.45
CA ASN A 385 -2.70 -10.22 12.22
C ASN A 385 -2.29 -11.41 11.35
N PHE A 386 -1.00 -11.61 11.07
CA PHE A 386 -0.58 -12.69 10.16
C PHE A 386 -0.83 -14.09 10.73
N GLU A 387 -0.80 -14.28 12.06
CA GLU A 387 -1.04 -15.59 12.69
C GLU A 387 -2.50 -16.06 12.56
N LYS A 388 -3.41 -15.14 12.23
CA LYS A 388 -4.84 -15.46 12.01
C LYS A 388 -5.12 -15.92 10.59
N LEU A 389 -4.20 -15.70 9.65
CA LEU A 389 -4.41 -16.02 8.25
C LEU A 389 -4.26 -17.52 7.99
N ARG A 390 -5.14 -18.05 7.14
CA ARG A 390 -5.10 -19.46 6.70
C ARG A 390 -4.18 -19.64 5.50
N LEU A 391 -2.89 -19.32 5.69
CA LEU A 391 -1.91 -19.16 4.60
C LEU A 391 -1.84 -20.35 3.63
N LYS A 392 -1.86 -21.59 4.14
CA LYS A 392 -1.86 -22.81 3.32
C LYS A 392 -3.10 -22.92 2.43
N GLU A 393 -4.25 -22.49 2.93
CA GLU A 393 -5.52 -22.51 2.19
C GLU A 393 -5.61 -21.34 1.19
N MET A 394 -4.96 -20.21 1.48
CA MET A 394 -4.92 -19.04 0.59
C MET A 394 -3.95 -19.21 -0.60
N THR A 395 -2.78 -19.82 -0.35
CA THR A 395 -1.65 -19.88 -1.30
C THR A 395 -2.00 -20.46 -2.68
N PRO A 396 -2.87 -21.49 -2.81
CA PRO A 396 -3.26 -22.02 -4.12
C PRO A 396 -3.96 -21.01 -5.03
N TYR A 397 -4.61 -19.98 -4.47
CA TYR A 397 -5.40 -19.01 -5.23
C TYR A 397 -4.63 -17.75 -5.60
N LEU A 398 -3.47 -17.53 -4.98
CA LEU A 398 -2.71 -16.28 -5.10
C LEU A 398 -1.50 -16.45 -6.01
N ASP A 399 -1.26 -15.49 -6.89
CA ASP A 399 -0.02 -15.39 -7.66
C ASP A 399 1.15 -14.99 -6.75
N PHE A 400 0.96 -14.00 -5.87
CA PHE A 400 1.93 -13.56 -4.88
C PHE A 400 1.28 -12.71 -3.76
N TYR A 401 2.07 -12.47 -2.71
CA TYR A 401 1.73 -11.70 -1.51
C TYR A 401 2.58 -10.43 -1.46
N ASN A 402 1.94 -9.28 -1.26
CA ASN A 402 2.58 -8.00 -1.04
C ASN A 402 2.70 -7.76 0.48
N LEU A 403 3.85 -8.11 1.08
CA LEU A 403 4.06 -7.95 2.52
C LEU A 403 4.21 -6.48 2.87
N MET A 404 3.30 -5.94 3.68
CA MET A 404 3.36 -4.56 4.18
C MET A 404 4.38 -4.45 5.32
N ALA A 405 5.67 -4.55 4.99
CA ALA A 405 6.79 -4.51 5.94
C ALA A 405 7.18 -3.07 6.33
N TYR A 406 6.18 -2.29 6.70
CA TYR A 406 6.26 -0.90 7.15
C TYR A 406 5.16 -0.63 8.18
N ASP A 407 5.08 0.61 8.69
CA ASP A 407 4.13 1.01 9.75
C ASP A 407 4.25 0.21 11.05
N TYR A 408 5.48 -0.21 11.40
CA TYR A 408 5.74 -0.91 12.66
C TYR A 408 5.67 0.01 13.87
N SER A 409 5.89 1.31 13.67
CA SER A 409 5.78 2.30 14.73
C SER A 409 5.22 3.61 14.19
N GLY A 410 4.49 4.33 15.03
CA GLY A 410 3.81 5.56 14.64
C GLY A 410 3.18 6.30 15.81
N SER A 411 2.24 7.20 15.50
CA SER A 411 1.60 8.08 16.49
C SER A 411 0.75 7.35 17.54
N TRP A 412 0.42 6.08 17.30
CA TRP A 412 -0.31 5.21 18.22
C TRP A 412 0.59 4.64 19.33
N ASP A 413 1.91 4.75 19.21
CA ASP A 413 2.86 4.26 20.21
C ASP A 413 3.14 5.29 21.32
N LYS A 414 3.84 4.83 22.36
CA LYS A 414 4.39 5.69 23.42
C LYS A 414 5.90 5.90 23.29
N ILE A 415 6.56 5.07 22.50
CA ILE A 415 8.01 5.01 22.30
C ILE A 415 8.29 5.19 20.81
N ALA A 416 9.24 6.07 20.48
CA ALA A 416 9.64 6.27 19.09
C ALA A 416 10.36 5.01 18.59
N GLY A 417 10.00 4.53 17.40
CA GLY A 417 10.52 3.27 16.87
C GLY A 417 10.93 3.38 15.41
N HIS A 418 11.52 2.30 14.92
CA HIS A 418 11.75 2.07 13.50
C HIS A 418 10.46 1.57 12.86
N GLN A 419 10.07 2.15 11.71
CA GLN A 419 8.80 1.79 11.08
C GLN A 419 8.90 0.60 10.12
N SER A 420 10.11 0.19 9.70
CA SER A 420 10.31 -0.79 8.62
C SER A 420 11.60 -1.61 8.80
N ASN A 421 12.03 -1.87 10.03
CA ASN A 421 13.25 -2.64 10.33
C ASN A 421 13.16 -4.11 9.89
N ILE A 422 14.29 -4.70 9.50
CA ILE A 422 14.33 -6.10 9.07
C ILE A 422 14.32 -7.04 10.29
N GLU A 423 15.15 -6.78 11.29
CA GLU A 423 15.31 -7.60 12.49
C GLU A 423 14.96 -6.83 13.77
N VAL A 424 14.76 -7.54 14.88
CA VAL A 424 14.68 -6.90 16.20
C VAL A 424 16.07 -6.44 16.61
N SER A 425 16.19 -5.20 17.08
CA SER A 425 17.46 -4.67 17.58
C SER A 425 17.86 -5.39 18.86
N LYS A 426 19.07 -5.97 18.89
CA LYS A 426 19.61 -6.63 20.09
C LYS A 426 20.04 -5.62 21.15
N SER A 427 20.56 -4.47 20.73
CA SER A 427 21.08 -3.42 21.61
C SER A 427 20.00 -2.44 22.06
N ASN A 428 18.92 -2.27 21.29
CA ASN A 428 17.79 -1.41 21.63
C ASN A 428 16.44 -2.04 21.24
N PRO A 429 16.00 -3.11 21.92
CA PRO A 429 14.77 -3.83 21.56
C PRO A 429 13.51 -2.93 21.56
N ASN A 430 13.48 -1.90 22.40
CA ASN A 430 12.37 -0.95 22.49
C ASN A 430 12.15 -0.14 21.20
N ALA A 431 13.17 -0.01 20.34
CA ALA A 431 13.06 0.68 19.06
C ALA A 431 12.40 -0.18 17.97
N THR A 432 12.26 -1.49 18.19
CA THR A 432 11.82 -2.45 17.16
C THR A 432 10.69 -3.32 17.72
N PRO A 433 9.47 -2.78 17.86
CA PRO A 433 8.31 -3.54 18.37
C PRO A 433 7.89 -4.69 17.45
N PHE A 434 8.22 -4.59 16.15
CA PHE A 434 7.99 -5.62 15.14
C PHE A 434 9.27 -5.86 14.32
N SER A 435 9.28 -6.89 13.48
CA SER A 435 10.37 -7.12 12.52
C SER A 435 9.87 -7.83 11.26
N THR A 436 10.42 -7.44 10.11
CA THR A 436 10.13 -8.09 8.81
C THR A 436 10.49 -9.58 8.86
N LYS A 437 11.60 -9.92 9.51
CA LYS A 437 12.08 -11.29 9.65
C LYS A 437 11.06 -12.19 10.34
N ALA A 438 10.42 -11.73 11.43
CA ALA A 438 9.42 -12.52 12.13
C ALA A 438 8.21 -12.85 11.23
N ALA A 439 7.74 -11.86 10.45
CA ALA A 439 6.69 -12.10 9.46
C ALA A 439 7.14 -13.12 8.41
N LEU A 440 8.28 -12.90 7.75
CA LEU A 440 8.77 -13.82 6.72
C LEU A 440 8.99 -15.24 7.25
N ASP A 441 9.57 -15.41 8.44
CA ASP A 441 9.73 -16.74 9.06
C ASP A 441 8.36 -17.43 9.25
N HIS A 442 7.31 -16.68 9.60
CA HIS A 442 5.96 -17.22 9.70
C HIS A 442 5.37 -17.59 8.33
N TYR A 443 5.39 -16.68 7.34
CA TYR A 443 4.84 -16.94 6.01
C TYR A 443 5.54 -18.14 5.32
N LEU A 444 6.86 -18.17 5.37
CA LEU A 444 7.66 -19.19 4.70
C LEU A 444 7.67 -20.51 5.49
N GLY A 445 7.88 -20.45 6.82
CA GLY A 445 8.05 -21.63 7.66
C GLY A 445 6.74 -22.27 8.10
N VAL A 446 5.82 -21.48 8.65
CA VAL A 446 4.52 -21.97 9.14
C VAL A 446 3.50 -22.08 8.00
N GLY A 447 3.42 -21.01 7.20
CA GLY A 447 2.48 -20.91 6.07
C GLY A 447 2.86 -21.77 4.87
N GLY A 448 4.15 -22.11 4.72
CA GLY A 448 4.65 -22.83 3.54
C GLY A 448 4.54 -22.03 2.25
N VAL A 449 4.44 -20.70 2.33
CA VAL A 449 4.39 -19.83 1.15
C VAL A 449 5.74 -19.90 0.44
N PRO A 450 5.78 -20.19 -0.88
CA PRO A 450 7.03 -20.17 -1.63
C PRO A 450 7.72 -18.80 -1.53
N PRO A 451 9.05 -18.73 -1.24
CA PRO A 451 9.76 -17.45 -1.16
C PRO A 451 9.57 -16.55 -2.38
N SER A 452 9.54 -17.12 -3.58
CA SER A 452 9.32 -16.40 -4.84
C SER A 452 7.93 -15.76 -4.97
N LYS A 453 6.95 -16.15 -4.12
CA LYS A 453 5.64 -15.53 -4.00
C LYS A 453 5.57 -14.44 -2.93
N MET A 454 6.60 -14.23 -2.13
CA MET A 454 6.64 -13.16 -1.12
C MET A 454 7.36 -11.93 -1.68
N ILE A 455 6.63 -10.81 -1.78
CA ILE A 455 7.16 -9.53 -2.22
C ILE A 455 7.35 -8.63 -1.01
N LEU A 456 8.55 -8.09 -0.82
CA LEU A 456 8.87 -7.25 0.33
C LEU A 456 8.42 -5.81 0.08
N GLY A 457 7.40 -5.35 0.80
CA GLY A 457 6.96 -3.96 0.79
C GLY A 457 7.90 -3.02 1.55
N MET A 458 8.12 -1.83 0.99
CA MET A 458 9.01 -0.79 1.52
C MET A 458 8.31 0.58 1.45
N PRO A 459 8.48 1.46 2.47
CA PRO A 459 7.82 2.75 2.49
C PRO A 459 8.58 3.79 1.65
N LEU A 460 7.86 4.58 0.85
CA LEU A 460 8.34 5.82 0.20
C LEU A 460 7.98 7.05 1.05
N TYR A 461 7.98 6.89 2.36
CA TYR A 461 7.67 7.94 3.33
C TYR A 461 8.36 7.67 4.67
N GLY A 462 8.40 8.69 5.51
CA GLY A 462 8.90 8.64 6.88
C GLY A 462 7.82 8.92 7.91
N ARG A 463 7.90 8.24 9.06
CA ARG A 463 7.08 8.51 10.25
C ARG A 463 7.88 9.30 11.28
N ALA A 464 7.30 10.40 11.73
CA ALA A 464 7.96 11.36 12.62
C ALA A 464 7.51 11.24 14.08
N PHE A 465 8.46 11.48 14.98
CA PHE A 465 8.29 11.48 16.44
C PHE A 465 8.98 12.73 16.98
N ALA A 466 8.23 13.61 17.64
CA ALA A 466 8.75 14.84 18.24
C ALA A 466 9.05 14.67 19.73
N ASN A 467 9.88 15.56 20.27
CA ASN A 467 10.22 15.60 21.69
C ASN A 467 10.73 14.24 22.20
N THR A 468 11.60 13.61 21.41
CA THR A 468 12.19 12.30 21.69
C THR A 468 13.70 12.41 21.69
N ASP A 469 14.39 11.52 22.41
CA ASP A 469 15.86 11.44 22.39
C ASP A 469 16.38 10.49 21.29
N GLY A 470 15.46 9.88 20.53
CA GLY A 470 15.74 8.94 19.44
C GLY A 470 14.99 7.61 19.59
N PRO A 471 15.33 6.61 18.76
CA PRO A 471 14.66 5.31 18.76
C PRO A 471 14.73 4.63 20.13
N GLY A 472 13.64 4.00 20.54
CA GLY A 472 13.51 3.30 21.81
C GLY A 472 13.28 4.22 23.02
N THR A 473 13.07 5.52 22.80
CA THR A 473 12.78 6.50 23.86
C THR A 473 11.37 7.08 23.73
N PRO A 474 10.76 7.57 24.84
CA PRO A 474 9.46 8.24 24.77
C PRO A 474 9.45 9.44 23.81
N PHE A 475 8.27 9.75 23.27
CA PHE A 475 8.05 10.91 22.43
C PHE A 475 6.76 11.65 22.83
N GLN A 476 6.64 12.90 22.42
CA GLN A 476 5.40 13.67 22.57
C GLN A 476 5.10 14.43 21.27
N GLY A 477 4.01 14.03 20.61
CA GLY A 477 3.61 14.57 19.31
C GLY A 477 4.32 13.87 18.14
N ASN A 478 3.72 13.95 16.97
CA ASN A 478 4.13 13.24 15.76
C ASN A 478 5.01 14.08 14.82
N GLY A 479 5.71 15.11 15.32
CA GLY A 479 6.40 16.08 14.45
C GLY A 479 5.49 17.19 13.90
N GLY A 480 4.22 17.24 14.31
CA GLY A 480 3.28 18.30 13.97
C GLY A 480 2.81 18.20 12.52
N SER A 481 3.49 18.88 11.61
CA SER A 481 3.18 18.85 10.18
C SER A 481 3.56 17.52 9.51
N GLY A 482 3.18 17.38 8.24
CA GLY A 482 3.71 16.37 7.33
C GLY A 482 3.62 16.86 5.90
N SER A 483 3.91 16.00 4.92
CA SER A 483 3.78 16.36 3.50
C SER A 483 2.32 16.53 3.10
N PHE A 484 1.47 15.60 3.55
CA PHE A 484 0.02 15.63 3.34
C PHE A 484 -0.77 15.32 4.60
N GLU A 485 -0.18 14.54 5.51
CA GLU A 485 -0.79 14.10 6.76
C GLU A 485 0.16 14.36 7.94
N PRO A 486 -0.33 14.86 9.08
CA PRO A 486 0.49 15.09 10.27
C PRO A 486 1.37 13.90 10.65
N GLY A 487 2.68 14.14 10.72
CA GLY A 487 3.68 13.15 11.12
C GLY A 487 4.07 12.13 10.05
N ILE A 488 3.59 12.28 8.82
CA ILE A 488 4.02 11.50 7.67
C ILE A 488 4.67 12.43 6.64
N TRP A 489 5.90 12.12 6.25
CA TRP A 489 6.67 12.89 5.28
C TRP A 489 7.00 12.03 4.07
N ASP A 490 6.73 12.52 2.86
CA ASP A 490 7.19 11.85 1.64
C ASP A 490 8.71 11.70 1.69
N TYR A 491 9.24 10.58 1.20
CA TYR A 491 10.69 10.37 1.14
C TYR A 491 11.40 11.48 0.34
N LYS A 492 10.74 12.03 -0.69
CA LYS A 492 11.28 13.10 -1.53
C LYS A 492 11.62 14.41 -0.83
N VAL A 493 11.11 14.63 0.38
CA VAL A 493 11.39 15.83 1.17
C VAL A 493 12.25 15.56 2.41
N LEU A 494 12.76 14.33 2.53
CA LEU A 494 13.68 13.91 3.59
C LEU A 494 15.12 13.86 3.04
N PRO A 495 16.17 13.96 3.88
CA PRO A 495 16.12 14.41 5.26
C PRO A 495 15.67 15.87 5.35
N LYS A 496 15.04 16.24 6.46
CA LYS A 496 14.71 17.65 6.73
C LYS A 496 16.00 18.42 7.02
N GLN A 497 16.01 19.72 6.70
CA GLN A 497 17.12 20.60 7.00
C GLN A 497 17.47 20.53 8.50
N GLY A 498 18.76 20.38 8.82
CA GLY A 498 19.25 20.25 10.20
C GLY A 498 19.22 18.82 10.76
N ALA A 499 18.48 17.89 10.13
CA ALA A 499 18.47 16.50 10.53
C ALA A 499 19.69 15.74 9.99
N VAL A 500 20.22 14.82 10.79
CA VAL A 500 21.32 13.92 10.43
C VAL A 500 20.79 12.52 10.22
N GLU A 501 21.01 11.94 9.03
CA GLU A 501 20.68 10.55 8.72
C GLU A 501 21.58 9.56 9.50
N LYS A 502 21.00 8.44 9.90
CA LYS A 502 21.62 7.35 10.64
C LYS A 502 21.18 6.02 10.01
N LEU A 503 22.11 5.06 9.99
CA LEU A 503 21.91 3.72 9.46
C LEU A 503 22.30 2.69 10.52
N GLU A 504 21.36 1.79 10.84
CA GLU A 504 21.57 0.62 11.68
C GLU A 504 21.68 -0.62 10.80
N SER A 505 22.83 -0.76 10.15
CA SER A 505 23.13 -1.78 9.14
C SER A 505 23.05 -3.21 9.67
N LEU A 506 22.42 -4.12 8.92
CA LEU A 506 22.39 -5.55 9.24
C LEU A 506 23.78 -6.17 9.37
N GLY A 507 24.74 -5.72 8.54
CA GLY A 507 26.11 -6.25 8.53
C GLY A 507 26.97 -5.84 9.73
N LYS A 508 26.44 -5.00 10.63
CA LYS A 508 27.16 -4.48 11.81
C LYS A 508 26.34 -4.66 13.10
N ASP A 509 25.67 -5.81 13.22
CA ASP A 509 24.77 -6.15 14.33
C ASP A 509 23.59 -5.19 14.53
N GLY A 510 23.26 -4.37 13.51
CA GLY A 510 22.10 -3.48 13.48
C GLY A 510 20.82 -4.21 13.07
N CYS A 511 19.69 -3.51 13.21
CA CYS A 511 18.36 -4.07 12.95
C CYS A 511 17.90 -3.97 11.48
N GLY A 512 18.71 -3.40 10.59
CA GLY A 512 18.34 -3.13 9.21
C GLY A 512 17.30 -2.01 9.12
N ALA A 513 17.62 -0.84 9.68
CA ALA A 513 16.79 0.37 9.62
C ALA A 513 17.61 1.63 9.35
N SER A 514 16.97 2.65 8.76
CA SER A 514 17.50 4.01 8.72
C SER A 514 16.49 5.03 9.25
N TRP A 515 17.01 6.18 9.66
CA TRP A 515 16.24 7.27 10.24
C TRP A 515 17.06 8.56 10.22
N SER A 516 16.42 9.70 10.46
CA SER A 516 17.12 10.98 10.70
C SER A 516 16.73 11.61 12.02
N TYR A 517 17.63 12.42 12.59
CA TYR A 517 17.39 13.14 13.82
C TYR A 517 17.86 14.59 13.74
N ASP A 518 16.98 15.51 14.12
CA ASP A 518 17.34 16.89 14.40
C ASP A 518 17.41 17.12 15.91
N GLY A 519 18.62 17.38 16.42
CA GLY A 519 18.85 17.60 17.84
C GLY A 519 18.32 18.94 18.37
N SER A 520 18.12 19.93 17.51
CA SER A 520 17.55 21.23 17.90
C SER A 520 16.06 21.13 18.12
N SER A 521 15.34 20.45 17.21
CA SER A 521 13.89 20.24 17.34
C SER A 521 13.52 18.96 18.10
N ARG A 522 14.52 18.12 18.43
CA ARG A 522 14.34 16.79 19.05
C ARG A 522 13.34 15.93 18.27
N THR A 523 13.47 15.95 16.94
CA THR A 523 12.57 15.24 16.03
C THR A 523 13.32 14.09 15.36
N MET A 524 12.79 12.88 15.55
CA MET A 524 13.19 11.68 14.82
C MET A 524 12.23 11.46 13.65
N ILE A 525 12.74 11.02 12.50
CA ILE A 525 11.93 10.52 11.38
C ILE A 525 12.51 9.17 10.94
N SER A 526 11.74 8.08 11.03
CA SER A 526 12.15 6.76 10.55
C SER A 526 11.72 6.57 9.09
N TYR A 527 12.64 6.23 8.18
CA TYR A 527 12.40 6.01 6.74
C TYR A 527 13.58 5.27 6.11
N ASP A 528 13.36 4.65 4.95
CA ASP A 528 14.43 4.00 4.21
C ASP A 528 15.26 5.03 3.40
N THR A 529 16.58 4.92 3.51
CA THR A 529 17.54 5.63 2.65
C THR A 529 17.96 4.75 1.48
N VAL A 530 18.67 5.30 0.49
CA VAL A 530 19.27 4.50 -0.61
C VAL A 530 20.11 3.35 -0.05
N ALA A 531 20.99 3.63 0.92
CA ALA A 531 21.82 2.58 1.56
C ALA A 531 20.97 1.50 2.25
N MET A 532 19.83 1.87 2.84
CA MET A 532 18.94 0.89 3.46
C MET A 532 18.24 0.01 2.42
N VAL A 533 17.81 0.58 1.28
CA VAL A 533 17.21 -0.18 0.19
C VAL A 533 18.23 -1.11 -0.46
N GLU A 534 19.52 -0.75 -0.53
CA GLU A 534 20.57 -1.67 -0.97
C GLU A 534 20.66 -2.90 -0.07
N GLU A 535 20.64 -2.74 1.25
CA GLU A 535 20.64 -3.87 2.19
C GLU A 535 19.35 -4.69 2.12
N LYS A 536 18.19 -4.05 2.01
CA LYS A 536 16.91 -4.75 1.80
C LYS A 536 16.90 -5.53 0.48
N THR A 537 17.50 -4.98 -0.58
CA THR A 537 17.63 -5.66 -1.87
C THR A 537 18.53 -6.88 -1.75
N LYS A 538 19.66 -6.76 -1.05
CA LYS A 538 20.51 -7.92 -0.74
C LYS A 538 19.74 -8.97 0.08
N TYR A 539 18.97 -8.54 1.07
CA TYR A 539 18.14 -9.44 1.87
C TYR A 539 17.09 -10.18 1.02
N ILE A 540 16.41 -9.48 0.09
CA ILE A 540 15.46 -10.08 -0.88
C ILE A 540 16.15 -11.17 -1.70
N ILE A 541 17.34 -10.89 -2.25
CA ILE A 541 18.11 -11.85 -3.06
C ILE A 541 18.56 -13.03 -2.19
N ASP A 542 19.17 -12.76 -1.03
CA ASP A 542 19.69 -13.76 -0.10
C ASP A 542 18.60 -14.63 0.53
N LYS A 543 17.33 -14.21 0.49
CA LYS A 543 16.16 -14.98 0.93
C LYS A 543 15.33 -15.58 -0.20
N GLY A 544 15.72 -15.34 -1.46
CA GLY A 544 15.01 -15.86 -2.63
C GLY A 544 13.59 -15.31 -2.75
N LEU A 545 13.37 -14.09 -2.24
CA LEU A 545 12.05 -13.45 -2.29
C LEU A 545 11.69 -13.04 -3.73
N GLY A 546 10.40 -12.89 -3.98
CA GLY A 546 9.87 -12.62 -5.32
C GLY A 546 10.16 -11.22 -5.85
N GLY A 547 10.48 -10.25 -4.99
CA GLY A 547 10.77 -8.88 -5.41
C GLY A 547 10.53 -7.82 -4.33
N GLY A 548 10.42 -6.57 -4.78
CA GLY A 548 10.14 -5.39 -3.94
C GLY A 548 8.81 -4.72 -4.32
N MET A 549 8.12 -4.20 -3.31
CA MET A 549 6.89 -3.42 -3.44
C MET A 549 7.06 -2.06 -2.74
N TRP A 550 6.40 -0.99 -3.23
CA TRP A 550 6.44 0.33 -2.59
C TRP A 550 5.07 0.96 -2.36
N TRP A 551 4.91 1.53 -1.16
CA TRP A 551 3.82 2.44 -0.80
C TRP A 551 4.36 3.86 -0.55
N GLU A 552 4.02 4.89 -1.32
CA GLU A 552 3.34 4.86 -2.62
C GLU A 552 4.08 5.73 -3.65
N ALA A 553 3.79 5.53 -4.93
CA ALA A 553 4.58 6.04 -6.06
C ALA A 553 4.96 7.52 -5.97
N SER A 554 4.08 8.38 -5.47
CA SER A 554 4.31 9.83 -5.43
C SER A 554 5.38 10.26 -4.42
N GLY A 555 5.76 9.38 -3.48
CA GLY A 555 6.70 9.68 -2.40
C GLY A 555 8.18 9.61 -2.78
N ASP A 556 8.54 9.01 -3.93
CA ASP A 556 9.94 8.82 -4.33
C ASP A 556 10.64 10.14 -4.78
N ARG A 557 11.97 10.23 -4.64
CA ARG A 557 12.76 11.45 -4.97
C ARG A 557 12.85 11.75 -6.46
N ASP A 558 12.90 10.72 -7.29
CA ASP A 558 12.96 10.83 -8.75
C ASP A 558 11.91 9.91 -9.36
N PRO A 559 10.62 10.22 -9.21
CA PRO A 559 9.58 9.24 -9.49
C PRO A 559 9.39 9.00 -11.00
N ARG A 560 9.93 9.87 -11.88
CA ARG A 560 9.81 9.72 -13.34
C ARG A 560 10.90 8.86 -13.95
N SER A 561 12.17 9.16 -13.69
CA SER A 561 13.28 8.34 -14.21
C SER A 561 13.67 7.22 -13.26
N ALA A 562 13.36 7.35 -11.97
CA ALA A 562 13.73 6.42 -10.91
C ALA A 562 15.22 6.06 -10.96
N GLU A 563 16.10 7.03 -11.13
CA GLU A 563 17.55 6.80 -11.09
C GLU A 563 18.08 6.80 -9.65
N LYS A 564 18.87 5.78 -9.29
CA LYS A 564 19.51 5.72 -7.97
C LYS A 564 20.41 6.94 -7.73
N ALA A 565 21.08 7.43 -8.77
CA ALA A 565 21.94 8.61 -8.70
C ALA A 565 21.18 9.88 -8.25
N ASN A 566 19.88 9.95 -8.51
CA ASN A 566 18.99 11.02 -8.06
C ASN A 566 18.32 10.73 -6.70
N GLY A 567 18.67 9.59 -6.09
CA GLY A 567 18.14 9.14 -4.81
C GLY A 567 16.86 8.31 -4.91
N SER A 568 16.44 7.81 -6.08
CA SER A 568 15.25 6.96 -6.18
C SER A 568 15.42 5.65 -5.42
N LEU A 569 14.48 5.33 -4.53
CA LEU A 569 14.47 4.05 -3.82
C LEU A 569 14.04 2.90 -4.74
N ILE A 570 13.09 3.15 -5.65
CA ILE A 570 12.70 2.16 -6.67
C ILE A 570 13.92 1.87 -7.56
N GLY A 571 14.58 2.90 -8.08
CA GLY A 571 15.79 2.78 -8.88
C GLY A 571 16.91 2.01 -8.21
N THR A 572 17.12 2.27 -6.92
CA THR A 572 18.11 1.58 -6.10
C THR A 572 17.87 0.06 -6.09
N PHE A 573 16.63 -0.37 -5.91
CA PHE A 573 16.28 -1.79 -5.98
C PHE A 573 16.54 -2.38 -7.36
N ILE A 574 16.14 -1.69 -8.44
CA ILE A 574 16.30 -2.17 -9.82
C ILE A 574 17.77 -2.38 -10.16
N GLU A 575 18.62 -1.43 -9.81
CA GLU A 575 20.07 -1.57 -9.96
C GLU A 575 20.62 -2.70 -9.07
N GLY A 576 20.14 -2.81 -7.83
CA GLY A 576 20.57 -3.83 -6.88
C GLY A 576 20.24 -5.27 -7.31
N VAL A 577 19.11 -5.50 -7.99
CA VAL A 577 18.79 -6.80 -8.61
C VAL A 577 19.45 -7.00 -9.99
N GLY A 578 20.26 -6.04 -10.43
CA GLY A 578 20.97 -6.07 -11.72
C GLY A 578 20.04 -5.97 -12.94
N GLY A 579 18.89 -5.30 -12.79
CA GLY A 579 17.87 -5.18 -13.83
C GLY A 579 17.16 -6.49 -14.20
N LYS A 580 17.33 -7.56 -13.40
CA LYS A 580 16.73 -8.89 -13.64
C LYS A 580 15.27 -8.92 -13.23
N LEU A 581 14.44 -8.18 -13.94
CA LEU A 581 13.00 -8.17 -13.71
C LEU A 581 12.31 -9.38 -14.33
N GLU A 582 11.22 -9.80 -13.68
CA GLU A 582 10.32 -10.80 -14.23
C GLU A 582 9.86 -10.40 -15.63
N LYS A 583 9.90 -11.34 -16.57
CA LYS A 583 9.40 -11.14 -17.93
C LYS A 583 8.10 -11.91 -18.14
N GLN A 584 6.99 -11.18 -18.11
CA GLN A 584 5.67 -11.70 -18.42
C GLN A 584 4.87 -10.62 -19.15
N GLU A 585 4.37 -10.95 -20.34
CA GLU A 585 3.61 -10.04 -21.17
C GLU A 585 2.25 -9.69 -20.53
N ASN A 586 1.88 -8.40 -20.60
CA ASN A 586 0.58 -7.89 -20.18
C ASN A 586 -0.50 -8.11 -21.25
N ALA A 587 -1.76 -8.01 -20.86
CA ALA A 587 -2.89 -8.06 -21.78
C ALA A 587 -3.22 -6.66 -22.33
N LEU A 588 -3.46 -6.55 -23.64
CA LEU A 588 -4.02 -5.35 -24.28
C LEU A 588 -5.43 -5.58 -24.85
N SER A 589 -5.83 -6.82 -25.07
CA SER A 589 -7.13 -7.16 -25.66
C SER A 589 -8.19 -7.35 -24.58
N PHE A 590 -9.16 -6.42 -24.55
CA PHE A 590 -10.31 -6.44 -23.65
C PHE A 590 -11.61 -6.24 -24.45
N PRO A 591 -11.99 -7.19 -25.33
CA PRO A 591 -13.22 -7.09 -26.13
C PRO A 591 -14.48 -7.05 -25.26
N GLU A 592 -14.39 -7.47 -24.00
CA GLU A 592 -15.48 -7.42 -23.02
C GLU A 592 -15.72 -6.02 -22.42
N SER A 593 -14.79 -5.08 -22.60
CA SER A 593 -14.89 -3.75 -22.00
C SER A 593 -16.11 -2.99 -22.54
N GLN A 594 -16.81 -2.28 -21.66
CA GLN A 594 -17.88 -1.38 -22.06
C GLN A 594 -17.39 -0.13 -22.80
N TYR A 595 -16.09 0.19 -22.75
CA TYR A 595 -15.53 1.40 -23.33
C TYR A 595 -14.98 1.18 -24.74
N ASP A 596 -15.47 1.97 -25.69
CA ASP A 596 -15.19 1.86 -27.13
C ASP A 596 -13.72 2.15 -27.45
N ASN A 597 -13.17 3.24 -26.92
CA ASN A 597 -11.76 3.58 -27.10
C ASN A 597 -10.80 2.55 -26.48
N LEU A 598 -11.13 1.95 -25.34
CA LEU A 598 -10.31 0.90 -24.71
C LEU A 598 -10.39 -0.43 -25.47
N LYS A 599 -11.59 -0.85 -25.90
CA LYS A 599 -11.77 -2.02 -26.79
C LYS A 599 -10.93 -1.90 -28.06
N ALA A 600 -10.88 -0.69 -28.63
CA ALA A 600 -10.06 -0.37 -29.80
C ALA A 600 -8.57 -0.17 -29.47
N GLN A 601 -8.17 -0.33 -28.21
CA GLN A 601 -6.80 -0.18 -27.71
C GLN A 601 -6.19 1.22 -27.94
N PHE A 602 -7.03 2.26 -27.91
CA PHE A 602 -6.64 3.65 -28.16
C PHE A 602 -5.78 3.78 -29.43
N PRO A 603 -6.36 3.56 -30.64
CA PRO A 603 -5.59 3.34 -31.87
C PRO A 603 -4.80 4.56 -32.35
N ASN A 604 -5.14 5.75 -31.85
CA ASN A 604 -4.52 7.02 -32.23
C ASN A 604 -3.40 7.46 -31.27
N GLU A 605 -2.99 6.62 -30.30
CA GLU A 605 -2.10 6.95 -29.17
C GLU A 605 -0.96 5.96 -28.95
#